data_AF-A0A7V9Q1S1-F1
#
_entry.id   AF-A0A7V9Q1S1-F1
#
_cell.length_a   1.000
_cell.length_b   1.000
_cell.length_c   1.000
_cell.angle_alpha   90.00
_cell.angle_beta   90.00
_cell.angle_gamma   90.00
#
_symmetry.space_group_name_H-M   'P 1'
#
loop_
_entity.id
_entity.type
_entity.pdbx_description
1 polymer ?
#
loop_
_entity_poly.entity_id
_entity_poly.type
_entity_poly.pdbx_seq_one_letter_code
_entity_poly.pdbx_strand_id
1 'polypeptide(L)'
;SVLLVANTIRLSLYARRREVEVMKLVGATDWFIRWPFVIEGILVGALGGLLAVLLLGVSKVALLDPLRAAFPLLAAAETMNFGLLMAILLIAGVAVSALGSGLSLRRFLRV
;
A
#
# COMPACT_ATOMS: atom_id res chain seq x y z
N SER A 1 4.05 -1.69 20.48
CA SER A 1 3.44 -1.91 19.16
C SER A 1 4.26 -2.86 18.26
N VAL A 2 5.56 -2.64 18.07
CA VAL A 2 6.43 -3.52 17.24
C VAL A 2 6.48 -4.98 17.73
N LEU A 3 6.50 -5.21 19.04
CA LEU A 3 6.52 -6.56 19.62
C LEU A 3 5.25 -7.37 19.33
N LEU A 4 4.08 -6.71 19.36
CA LEU A 4 2.81 -7.37 19.04
C LEU A 4 2.74 -7.74 17.55
N VAL A 5 3.14 -6.83 16.67
CA VAL A 5 3.23 -7.09 15.22
C VAL A 5 4.19 -8.25 14.93
N ALA A 6 5.36 -8.28 15.58
CA ALA A 6 6.32 -9.37 15.43
C ALA A 6 5.77 -10.72 15.92
N ASN A 7 4.96 -10.73 16.99
CA ASN A 7 4.38 -11.97 17.53
C ASN A 7 3.23 -12.49 16.64
N THR A 8 2.39 -11.60 16.13
CA THR A 8 1.32 -11.93 15.18
C THR A 8 1.88 -12.48 13.87
N ILE A 9 2.95 -11.88 13.34
CA ILE A 9 3.65 -12.39 12.15
C ILE A 9 4.19 -13.81 12.42
N ARG A 10 4.79 -14.05 13.59
CA ARG A 10 5.31 -15.36 14.01
C ARG A 10 4.21 -16.43 14.04
N LEU A 11 3.05 -16.09 14.61
CA LEU A 11 1.87 -16.96 14.66
C LEU A 11 1.32 -17.26 13.25
N SER A 12 1.23 -16.25 12.38
CA SER A 12 0.74 -16.44 11.01
C SER A 12 1.68 -17.31 10.16
N LEU A 13 3.00 -17.16 10.32
CA LEU A 13 4.00 -17.98 9.67
C LEU A 13 3.96 -19.42 10.16
N TYR A 14 3.75 -19.62 11.48
CA TYR A 14 3.57 -20.95 12.04
C TYR A 14 2.32 -21.65 11.47
N ALA A 15 1.22 -20.90 11.33
CA ALA A 15 -0.02 -21.43 10.76
C ALA A 15 0.12 -21.83 9.27
N ARG A 16 0.96 -21.12 8.50
CA ARG A 16 1.20 -21.41 7.07
C ARG A 16 2.44 -22.26 6.80
N ARG A 17 3.16 -22.72 7.83
CA ARG A 17 4.42 -23.48 7.69
C ARG A 17 4.26 -24.74 6.84
N ARG A 18 3.14 -25.47 7.00
CA ARG A 18 2.83 -26.67 6.22
C ARG A 18 2.62 -26.38 4.74
N GLU A 19 1.98 -25.27 4.38
CA GLU A 19 1.78 -24.88 2.97
C GLU A 19 3.11 -24.55 2.31
N VAL A 20 3.98 -23.80 3.00
CA VAL A 20 5.32 -23.45 2.51
C VAL A 20 6.19 -24.70 2.35
N GLU A 21 6.10 -25.63 3.29
CA GLU A 21 6.83 -26.90 3.25
C GLU A 21 6.36 -27.79 2.08
N VAL A 22 5.05 -27.89 1.86
CA VAL A 22 4.49 -28.56 0.68
C VAL A 22 4.99 -27.88 -0.60
N MET A 23 4.92 -26.55 -0.71
CA MET A 23 5.42 -25.83 -1.90
C MET A 23 6.91 -26.11 -2.18
N LYS A 24 7.75 -26.18 -1.13
CA LYS A 24 9.16 -26.54 -1.29
C LYS A 24 9.36 -28.00 -1.72
N LEU A 25 8.53 -28.94 -1.24
CA LEU A 25 8.60 -30.35 -1.62
C LEU A 25 8.24 -30.60 -3.09
N VAL A 26 7.38 -29.77 -3.69
CA VAL A 26 7.06 -29.82 -5.14
C VAL A 26 8.08 -29.04 -5.99
N GLY A 27 9.16 -28.52 -5.38
CA GLY A 27 10.23 -27.80 -6.08
C GLY A 27 9.89 -26.35 -6.43
N ALA A 28 8.91 -25.72 -5.76
CA ALA A 28 8.56 -24.34 -6.02
C ALA A 28 9.72 -23.40 -5.64
N THR A 29 10.02 -22.44 -6.51
CA THR A 29 11.04 -21.42 -6.26
C THR A 29 10.61 -20.48 -5.14
N ASP A 30 11.56 -19.90 -4.39
CA ASP A 30 11.28 -18.93 -3.33
C ASP A 30 10.44 -17.73 -3.81
N TRP A 31 10.43 -17.45 -5.12
CA TRP A 31 9.60 -16.43 -5.74
C TRP A 31 8.11 -16.81 -5.76
N PHE A 32 7.79 -18.08 -6.01
CA PHE A 32 6.41 -18.58 -6.06
C PHE A 32 5.73 -18.52 -4.68
N ILE A 33 6.50 -18.76 -3.61
CA ILE A 33 6.05 -18.66 -2.22
C ILE A 33 5.76 -17.20 -1.83
N ARG A 34 6.42 -16.23 -2.46
CA ARG A 34 6.30 -14.79 -2.14
C ARG A 34 5.17 -14.09 -2.88
N TRP A 35 4.83 -14.58 -4.07
CA TRP A 35 3.77 -14.04 -4.92
C TRP A 35 2.43 -13.77 -4.21
N PRO A 36 1.85 -14.68 -3.40
CA PRO A 36 0.58 -14.41 -2.72
C PRO A 36 0.65 -13.19 -1.78
N PHE A 37 1.77 -13.00 -1.07
CA PHE A 37 1.96 -11.85 -0.18
C PHE A 37 2.12 -10.54 -0.94
N VAL A 38 2.77 -10.57 -2.11
CA VAL A 38 2.90 -9.39 -2.98
C VAL A 38 1.52 -8.97 -3.50
N ILE A 39 0.68 -9.92 -3.91
CA ILE A 39 -0.70 -9.65 -4.32
C ILE A 39 -1.50 -9.02 -3.17
N GLU A 40 -1.39 -9.56 -1.96
CA GLU A 40 -2.06 -9.02 -0.78
C GLU A 40 -1.60 -7.58 -0.49
N GLY A 41 -0.30 -7.31 -0.59
CA GLY A 41 0.26 -5.96 -0.47
C GLY A 41 -0.23 -5.00 -1.55
N ILE A 42 -0.33 -5.44 -2.81
CA ILE A 42 -0.89 -4.63 -3.91
C ILE A 42 -2.36 -4.29 -3.63
N LEU A 43 -3.17 -5.26 -3.21
CA LEU A 43 -4.59 -5.06 -2.90
C LEU A 43 -4.78 -4.05 -1.77
N VAL A 44 -4.02 -4.20 -0.68
CA VAL A 44 -4.06 -3.25 0.45
C VAL A 44 -3.61 -1.85 0.01
N GLY A 45 -2.54 -1.75 -0.79
CA GLY A 45 -2.05 -0.48 -1.32
C GLY A 45 -3.04 0.20 -2.25
N ALA A 46 -3.73 -0.57 -3.10
CA ALA A 46 -4.74 -0.06 -4.01
C ALA A 46 -5.97 0.45 -3.26
N LEU A 47 -6.48 -0.30 -2.28
CA LEU A 47 -7.62 0.11 -1.45
C LEU A 47 -7.30 1.35 -0.61
N GLY A 48 -6.11 1.39 0.01
CA GLY A 48 -5.65 2.55 0.77
C GLY A 48 -5.46 3.79 -0.12
N GLY A 49 -4.86 3.62 -1.29
CA GLY A 49 -4.70 4.68 -2.29
C GLY A 49 -6.04 5.22 -2.79
N LEU A 50 -6.99 4.34 -3.08
CA LEU A 50 -8.36 4.71 -3.49
C LEU A 50 -9.05 5.55 -2.39
N LEU A 51 -8.99 5.09 -1.14
CA LEU A 51 -9.54 5.81 0.01
C LEU A 51 -8.92 7.21 0.18
N ALA A 52 -7.59 7.31 0.09
CA ALA A 52 -6.88 8.58 0.20
C ALA A 52 -7.30 9.56 -0.90
N VAL A 53 -7.40 9.07 -2.14
CA VAL A 53 -7.87 9.83 -3.30
C VAL A 53 -9.30 10.34 -3.10
N LEU A 54 -10.19 9.49 -2.59
CA LEU A 54 -11.59 9.85 -2.33
C LEU A 54 -11.68 10.95 -1.24
N LEU A 55 -10.95 10.78 -0.14
CA LEU A 55 -10.85 11.79 0.93
C LEU A 55 -10.32 13.13 0.42
N LEU A 56 -9.27 13.11 -0.42
CA LEU A 56 -8.72 14.32 -1.03
C LEU A 56 -9.73 14.99 -1.97
N GLY A 57 -10.47 14.21 -2.76
CA GLY A 57 -11.53 14.72 -3.62
C GLY A 57 -12.64 15.42 -2.83
N VAL A 58 -13.13 14.79 -1.77
CA VAL A 58 -14.14 15.37 -0.87
C VAL A 58 -13.61 16.63 -0.20
N SER A 59 -12.39 16.60 0.31
CA SER A 59 -11.77 17.76 0.97
C SER A 59 -11.60 18.93 0.02
N LYS A 60 -11.25 18.66 -1.25
CA LYS A 60 -11.11 19.69 -2.28
C LYS A 60 -12.45 20.38 -2.57
N VAL A 61 -13.53 19.63 -2.72
CA VAL A 61 -14.87 20.20 -2.97
C VAL A 61 -15.43 20.91 -1.74
N ALA A 62 -15.24 20.34 -0.55
CA ALA A 62 -15.83 20.87 0.68
C ALA A 62 -15.08 22.09 1.25
N LEU A 63 -13.75 22.17 1.06
CA LEU A 63 -12.91 23.21 1.67
C LEU A 63 -12.29 24.15 0.63
N LEU A 64 -11.63 23.61 -0.40
CA LEU A 64 -10.85 24.43 -1.34
C LEU A 64 -11.73 25.22 -2.32
N ASP A 65 -12.81 24.62 -2.82
CA ASP A 65 -13.69 25.30 -3.79
C ASP A 65 -14.43 26.52 -3.15
N PRO A 66 -14.96 26.45 -1.91
CA PRO A 66 -15.50 27.62 -1.20
C PRO A 66 -14.45 28.68 -0.83
N LEU A 67 -13.26 28.25 -0.41
CA LEU A 67 -12.15 29.17 -0.05
C LEU A 67 -11.64 29.96 -1.26
N ARG A 68 -11.57 29.32 -2.43
CA ARG A 68 -11.20 29.99 -3.69
C ARG A 68 -12.24 31.02 -4.14
N ALA A 69 -13.53 30.76 -3.91
CA ALA A 69 -14.60 31.71 -4.19
C ALA A 69 -14.53 32.95 -3.28
N ALA A 70 -14.08 32.79 -2.03
CA ALA A 70 -13.94 33.87 -1.06
C ALA A 70 -12.62 34.68 -1.19
N PHE A 71 -11.53 34.07 -1.70
CA PHE A 71 -10.21 34.70 -1.76
C PHE A 71 -9.53 34.51 -3.14
N PRO A 72 -9.64 35.49 -4.05
CA PRO A 72 -9.07 35.40 -5.41
C PRO A 72 -7.53 35.32 -5.45
N LEU A 73 -6.83 35.72 -4.39
CA LEU A 73 -5.37 35.53 -4.25
C LEU A 73 -4.95 34.05 -4.17
N LEU A 74 -5.82 33.15 -3.70
CA LEU A 74 -5.57 31.70 -3.71
C LEU A 74 -5.87 31.05 -5.07
N ALA A 75 -6.62 31.72 -5.94
CA ALA A 75 -6.95 31.21 -7.28
C ALA A 75 -5.75 31.32 -8.25
N ALA A 76 -4.81 32.22 -7.99
CA ALA A 76 -3.60 32.42 -8.78
C ALA A 76 -2.47 31.41 -8.47
N ALA A 77 -2.63 30.59 -7.43
CA ALA A 77 -1.68 29.52 -7.15
C ALA A 77 -1.85 28.40 -8.19
N GLU A 78 -1.02 28.42 -9.24
CA GLU A 78 -0.86 27.30 -10.16
C GLU A 78 -0.48 26.05 -9.37
N THR A 79 -1.50 25.27 -9.08
CA THR A 79 -1.37 24.01 -8.37
C THR A 79 -1.30 22.90 -9.41
N MET A 80 -0.45 21.90 -9.14
CA MET A 80 -0.31 20.74 -10.01
C MET A 80 -1.69 20.16 -10.35
N ASN A 81 -1.87 19.72 -11.61
CA ASN A 81 -3.13 19.15 -12.07
C ASN A 81 -3.61 18.08 -11.08
N PHE A 82 -4.79 18.28 -10.52
CA PHE A 82 -5.35 17.42 -9.48
C PHE A 82 -5.46 15.95 -9.93
N GLY A 83 -5.77 15.71 -11.21
CA GLY A 83 -5.80 14.36 -11.78
C GLY A 83 -4.41 13.71 -11.80
N LEU A 84 -3.36 14.49 -12.08
CA LEU A 84 -1.98 14.02 -12.07
C LEU A 84 -1.49 13.73 -10.64
N LEU A 85 -1.87 14.57 -9.67
CA LEU A 85 -1.60 14.32 -8.24
C LEU A 85 -2.24 13.01 -7.76
N MET A 86 -3.52 12.79 -8.09
CA MET A 86 -4.23 11.55 -7.74
C MET A 86 -3.57 10.31 -8.35
N ALA A 87 -3.20 10.38 -9.63
CA ALA A 87 -2.53 9.26 -10.31
C ALA A 87 -1.19 8.93 -9.67
N ILE A 88 -0.37 9.93 -9.36
CA ILE A 88 0.92 9.74 -8.69
C ILE A 88 0.72 9.13 -7.30
N LEU A 89 -0.23 9.64 -6.50
CA LEU A 89 -0.50 9.11 -5.17
C LEU A 89 -0.94 7.64 -5.19
N LEU A 90 -1.79 7.29 -6.15
CA LEU A 90 -2.30 5.92 -6.27
C LEU A 90 -1.19 4.95 -6.71
N ILE A 91 -0.37 5.35 -7.70
CA ILE A 91 0.79 4.57 -8.14
C ILE A 91 1.82 4.44 -7.01
N ALA A 92 2.13 5.53 -6.31
CA ALA A 92 3.09 5.54 -5.21
C ALA A 92 2.61 4.67 -4.04
N GLY A 93 1.32 4.75 -3.67
CA GLY A 93 0.74 3.93 -2.60
C GLY A 93 0.80 2.43 -2.92
N VAL A 94 0.44 2.04 -4.14
CA VAL A 94 0.56 0.65 -4.59
C VAL A 94 2.02 0.21 -4.63
N ALA A 95 2.92 1.02 -5.18
CA ALA A 95 4.34 0.69 -5.28
C ALA A 95 4.99 0.51 -3.91
N VAL A 96 4.75 1.42 -2.97
CA VAL A 96 5.29 1.34 -1.60
C VAL A 96 4.74 0.12 -0.87
N SER A 97 3.45 -0.19 -1.03
CA SER A 97 2.84 -1.36 -0.40
C SER A 97 3.37 -2.68 -0.98
N ALA A 98 3.51 -2.76 -2.30
CA ALA A 98 4.07 -3.91 -3.00
C ALA A 98 5.54 -4.16 -2.61
N LEU A 99 6.35 -3.09 -2.59
CA LEU A 99 7.75 -3.15 -2.16
C LEU A 99 7.87 -3.48 -0.67
N GLY A 100 7.02 -2.89 0.17
CA GLY A 100 6.97 -3.15 1.61
C GLY A 100 6.67 -4.62 1.92
N SER A 101 5.68 -5.21 1.23
CA SER A 101 5.36 -6.63 1.34
C SER A 101 6.53 -7.50 0.87
N GLY A 102 7.11 -7.20 -0.30
CA GLY A 102 8.24 -7.97 -0.84
C GLY A 102 9.52 -7.89 0.00
N LEU A 103 9.84 -6.72 0.57
CA LEU A 103 11.01 -6.50 1.42
C LEU A 103 10.85 -7.10 2.82
N SER A 104 9.63 -7.04 3.39
CA SER A 104 9.28 -7.70 4.65
C SER A 104 9.64 -9.19 4.59
N LEU A 105 9.21 -9.91 3.55
CA LEU A 105 9.55 -11.33 3.38
C LEU A 105 11.03 -11.59 3.18
N ARG A 106 11.77 -10.74 2.45
CA ARG A 106 13.23 -10.87 2.30
C ARG A 106 13.98 -10.79 3.62
N ARG A 107 13.49 -9.98 4.57
CA ARG A 107 14.13 -9.78 5.87
C ARG A 107 13.79 -10.90 6.87
N PHE A 108 12.64 -11.54 6.72
CA PHE A 108 12.19 -12.63 7.60
C PHE A 108 12.61 -14.04 7.14
N LEU A 109 12.85 -14.27 5.84
CA LEU A 109 13.36 -15.56 5.30
C LEU A 109 14.90 -15.68 5.33
N ARG A 110 15.61 -14.73 5.95
CA ARG A 110 17.06 -14.79 6.19
C ARG A 110 17.39 -15.20 7.64
N VAL A 111 16.63 -16.18 8.14
CA VAL A 111 16.98 -17.03 9.29
C VAL A 111 16.77 -18.47 8.87
#